data_AF-A0A3N5V448-F1
#
_entry.id   AF-A0A3N5V448-F1
#
_cell.length_a   1.000
_cell.length_b   1.000
_cell.length_c   1.000
_cell.angle_alpha   90.00
_cell.angle_beta   90.00
_cell.angle_gamma   90.00
#
_symmetry.space_group_name_H-M   'P 1'
#
loop_
_entity.id
_entity.type
_entity.pdbx_description
1 polymer ?
#
loop_
_entity_poly.entity_id
_entity_poly.type
_entity_poly.pdbx_seq_one_letter_code
_entity_poly.pdbx_strand_id
1 'polypeptide(L)'
;MSHIDLHMTMILPEDISERISSFISGRLDFPFVKKDELISLLYLYGKSNAVLDHPERVLAIAKKTVETLEKSIEKYRNGPKSFFDSEYLRNNYIRRQLQITVDKNNNTENDKDAPDMNKRRIINDPVILSECFLQHVAFYDQKYSFFFYGPLKENELTYDIRNLLSGKIVMLGYNKVQDELPFDHPIIPLYVWAKDNLRNND
;
A
#
# COMPACT_ATOMS: atom_id res chain seq x y z
N MET A 1 -19.23 -13.28 -9.02
CA MET A 1 -17.80 -12.92 -9.14
C MET A 1 -17.14 -13.33 -7.84
N SER A 2 -16.17 -14.25 -7.87
CA SER A 2 -15.39 -14.58 -6.68
C SER A 2 -14.64 -13.32 -6.24
N HIS A 3 -14.88 -12.86 -5.02
CA HIS A 3 -14.19 -11.71 -4.45
C HIS A 3 -12.70 -12.04 -4.41
N ILE A 4 -11.86 -11.21 -5.03
CA ILE A 4 -10.41 -11.40 -4.93
C ILE A 4 -10.00 -10.94 -3.55
N ASP A 5 -9.36 -11.84 -2.82
CA ASP A 5 -8.80 -11.53 -1.52
C ASP A 5 -7.51 -10.72 -1.71
N LEU A 6 -7.57 -9.43 -1.37
CA LEU A 6 -6.49 -8.48 -1.59
C LEU A 6 -6.15 -7.79 -0.28
N HIS A 7 -4.87 -7.81 0.08
CA HIS A 7 -4.32 -6.98 1.13
C HIS A 7 -3.35 -5.97 0.54
N MET A 8 -3.53 -4.71 0.91
CA MET A 8 -2.66 -3.63 0.51
C MET A 8 -2.04 -2.99 1.74
N THR A 9 -0.75 -2.69 1.69
CA THR A 9 -0.04 -1.94 2.73
C THR A 9 1.13 -1.16 2.14
N MET A 10 1.72 -0.25 2.92
CA MET A 10 3.06 0.29 2.66
C MET A 10 4.06 -0.41 3.57
N ILE A 11 5.11 -0.99 3.00
CA ILE A 11 6.14 -1.72 3.75
C ILE A 11 7.35 -0.85 4.08
N LEU A 12 7.51 0.28 3.37
CA LEU A 12 8.54 1.27 3.63
C LEU A 12 8.00 2.70 3.42
N PRO A 13 8.46 3.67 4.23
CA PRO A 13 9.26 3.49 5.44
C PRO A 13 8.44 2.83 6.58
N GLU A 14 9.09 2.21 7.56
CA GLU A 14 8.43 1.46 8.64
C GLU A 14 7.50 2.34 9.50
N ASP A 15 7.83 3.62 9.65
CA ASP A 15 7.08 4.61 10.43
C ASP A 15 6.00 5.35 9.62
N ILE A 16 5.74 4.95 8.37
CA ILE A 16 4.83 5.66 7.46
C ILE A 16 3.41 5.82 8.03
N SER A 17 2.92 4.80 8.74
CA SER A 17 1.63 4.82 9.43
C SER A 17 1.53 5.98 10.44
N GLU A 18 2.62 6.22 11.17
CA GLU A 18 2.67 7.26 12.20
C GLU A 18 2.80 8.65 11.57
N ARG A 19 3.53 8.75 10.45
CA ARG A 19 3.61 9.98 9.65
C ARG A 19 2.28 10.36 9.02
N ILE A 20 1.58 9.41 8.39
CA ILE A 20 0.22 9.60 7.87
C ILE A 20 -0.72 10.05 8.98
N SER A 21 -0.70 9.36 10.14
CA SER A 21 -1.52 9.77 11.29
C SER A 21 -1.20 11.19 11.75
N SER A 22 0.08 11.57 11.76
CA SER A 22 0.52 12.90 12.20
C SER A 22 0.12 13.98 11.20
N PHE A 23 0.22 13.71 9.90
CA PHE A 23 -0.25 14.58 8.83
C PHE A 23 -1.77 14.85 8.92
N ILE A 24 -2.57 13.78 9.07
CA ILE A 24 -4.03 13.88 9.25
C ILE A 24 -4.37 14.74 10.47
N SER A 25 -3.65 14.56 11.58
CA SER A 25 -3.87 15.32 12.82
C SER A 25 -3.35 16.77 12.78
N GLY A 26 -2.76 17.22 11.66
CA GLY A 26 -2.18 18.56 11.54
C GLY A 26 -0.85 18.76 12.27
N ARG A 27 -0.21 17.68 12.74
CA ARG A 27 1.11 17.72 13.39
C ARG A 27 2.27 17.68 12.38
N LEU A 28 1.99 17.27 11.15
CA LEU A 28 2.92 17.33 10.03
C LEU A 28 2.25 18.03 8.85
N ASP A 29 3.08 18.66 8.03
CA ASP A 29 2.71 19.21 6.73
C ASP A 29 3.31 18.33 5.62
N PHE A 30 2.73 18.47 4.43
CA PHE A 30 3.22 17.83 3.23
C PHE A 30 4.39 18.63 2.63
N PRO A 31 5.45 17.98 2.11
CA PRO A 31 5.69 16.54 2.11
C PRO A 31 6.22 16.03 3.47
N PHE A 32 5.64 14.95 3.98
CA PHE A 32 6.07 14.29 5.22
C PHE A 32 6.98 13.06 4.98
N VAL A 33 7.32 12.78 3.71
CA VAL A 33 8.39 11.86 3.33
C VAL A 33 9.41 12.64 2.49
N LYS A 34 10.70 12.48 2.78
CA LYS A 34 11.76 13.20 2.08
C LYS A 34 12.01 12.61 0.70
N LYS A 35 12.54 13.44 -0.20
CA LYS A 35 12.81 13.06 -1.60
C LYS A 35 13.65 11.79 -1.73
N ASP A 36 14.67 11.63 -0.90
CA ASP A 36 15.65 10.54 -0.96
C ASP A 36 15.17 9.25 -0.28
N GLU A 37 14.13 9.34 0.56
CA GLU A 37 13.53 8.18 1.24
C GLU A 37 12.89 7.22 0.23
N LEU A 38 13.10 5.92 0.49
CA LEU A 38 12.49 4.85 -0.27
C LEU A 38 11.08 4.59 0.26
N ILE A 39 10.11 4.62 -0.63
CA ILE A 39 8.74 4.22 -0.36
C ILE A 39 8.46 2.92 -1.11
N SER A 40 7.80 1.99 -0.43
CA SER A 40 7.35 0.75 -1.04
C SER A 40 5.90 0.43 -0.73
N LEU A 41 5.13 0.19 -1.79
CA LEU A 41 3.73 -0.18 -1.76
C LEU A 41 3.59 -1.68 -2.07
N LEU A 42 2.86 -2.42 -1.23
CA LEU A 42 2.63 -3.85 -1.36
C LEU A 42 1.15 -4.12 -1.65
N TYR A 43 0.89 -4.91 -2.69
CA TYR A 43 -0.37 -5.59 -2.93
C TYR A 43 -0.15 -7.09 -2.87
N LEU A 44 -0.82 -7.75 -1.92
CA LEU A 44 -0.79 -9.19 -1.71
C LEU A 44 -2.15 -9.77 -2.11
N TYR A 45 -2.18 -10.47 -3.23
CA TYR A 45 -3.35 -11.16 -3.75
C TYR A 45 -3.35 -12.61 -3.26
N GLY A 46 -4.51 -13.05 -2.74
CA GLY A 46 -4.65 -14.34 -2.07
C GLY A 46 -4.13 -14.32 -0.64
N LYS A 47 -4.40 -13.26 0.14
CA LYS A 47 -3.90 -13.13 1.51
C LYS A 47 -4.28 -14.32 2.39
N SER A 48 -5.53 -14.74 2.35
CA SER A 48 -6.10 -15.83 3.16
C SER A 48 -6.07 -17.16 2.42
N ASN A 49 -6.20 -17.15 1.10
CA ASN A 49 -6.19 -18.35 0.25
C ASN A 49 -5.24 -18.19 -0.93
N ALA A 50 -4.46 -19.22 -1.22
CA ALA A 50 -3.59 -19.26 -2.40
C ALA A 50 -4.40 -19.04 -3.69
N VAL A 51 -3.80 -18.32 -4.66
CA VAL A 51 -4.37 -18.11 -5.98
C VAL A 51 -4.03 -19.32 -6.85
N LEU A 52 -4.82 -20.38 -6.70
CA LEU A 52 -4.64 -21.65 -7.44
C LEU A 52 -5.38 -21.63 -8.78
N ASP A 53 -6.58 -21.03 -8.81
CA ASP A 53 -7.42 -20.99 -9.99
C ASP A 53 -7.29 -19.65 -10.72
N HIS A 54 -7.04 -19.72 -12.03
CA HIS A 54 -6.99 -18.56 -12.93
C HIS A 54 -6.04 -17.42 -12.50
N PRO A 55 -4.76 -17.69 -12.19
CA PRO A 55 -3.80 -16.65 -11.79
C PRO A 55 -3.63 -15.55 -12.85
N GLU A 56 -3.87 -15.84 -14.13
CA GLU A 56 -3.87 -14.88 -15.22
C GLU A 56 -4.90 -13.75 -15.02
N ARG A 57 -6.05 -14.04 -14.39
CA ARG A 57 -7.08 -13.03 -14.10
C ARG A 57 -6.62 -12.08 -13.00
N VAL A 58 -6.00 -12.61 -11.96
CA VAL A 58 -5.45 -11.81 -10.87
C VAL A 58 -4.31 -10.93 -11.37
N LEU A 59 -3.42 -11.47 -12.21
CA LEU A 59 -2.36 -10.69 -12.86
C LEU A 59 -2.91 -9.60 -13.77
N ALA A 60 -3.98 -9.86 -14.53
CA ALA A 60 -4.64 -8.85 -15.36
C ALA A 60 -5.19 -7.69 -14.52
N ILE A 61 -5.77 -8.00 -13.36
CA ILE A 61 -6.27 -7.00 -12.42
C ILE A 61 -5.12 -6.19 -11.82
N ALA A 62 -4.04 -6.85 -11.41
CA ALA A 62 -2.87 -6.18 -10.87
C ALA A 62 -2.21 -5.24 -11.90
N LYS A 63 -2.12 -5.66 -13.17
CA LYS A 63 -1.68 -4.78 -14.28
C LYS A 63 -2.62 -3.59 -14.46
N LYS A 64 -3.93 -3.80 -14.37
CA LYS A 64 -4.92 -2.72 -14.45
C LYS A 64 -4.80 -1.73 -13.29
N THR A 65 -4.46 -2.22 -12.11
CA THR A 65 -4.14 -1.39 -10.94
C THR A 65 -2.94 -0.49 -11.25
N VAL A 66 -1.84 -1.02 -11.81
CA VAL A 66 -0.69 -0.20 -12.23
C VAL A 66 -1.09 0.88 -13.21
N GLU A 67 -1.80 0.55 -14.30
CA GLU A 67 -2.26 1.55 -15.26
C GLU A 67 -3.07 2.68 -14.60
N THR A 68 -3.83 2.36 -13.56
CA THR A 68 -4.63 3.32 -12.81
C THR A 68 -3.76 4.21 -11.93
N LEU A 69 -2.77 3.61 -11.23
CA LEU A 69 -1.80 4.35 -10.43
C LEU A 69 -0.98 5.30 -11.30
N GLU A 70 -0.47 4.84 -12.44
CA GLU A 70 0.31 5.64 -13.39
C GLU A 70 -0.47 6.84 -13.91
N LYS A 71 -1.74 6.64 -14.31
CA LYS A 71 -2.62 7.75 -14.71
C LYS A 71 -2.84 8.76 -13.60
N SER A 72 -2.96 8.30 -12.35
CA SER A 72 -3.11 9.19 -11.20
C SER A 72 -1.84 9.99 -10.93
N ILE A 73 -0.65 9.37 -11.04
CA ILE A 73 0.64 10.08 -10.94
C ILE A 73 0.72 11.18 -12.00
N GLU A 74 0.42 10.85 -13.26
CA GLU A 74 0.43 11.82 -14.35
C GLU A 74 -0.58 12.94 -14.16
N LYS A 75 -1.76 12.63 -13.62
CA LYS A 75 -2.75 13.66 -13.25
C LYS A 75 -2.22 14.61 -12.18
N TYR A 76 -1.51 14.11 -11.17
CA TYR A 76 -0.91 14.94 -10.13
C TYR A 76 0.24 15.79 -10.68
N ARG A 77 1.13 15.22 -11.50
CA ARG A 77 2.25 15.93 -12.14
C ARG A 77 1.79 17.07 -13.04
N ASN A 78 0.79 16.81 -13.87
CA ASN A 78 0.27 17.77 -14.84
C ASN A 78 -0.83 18.69 -14.25
N GLY A 79 -1.18 18.49 -12.98
CA GLY A 79 -2.22 19.22 -12.28
C GLY A 79 -1.74 20.57 -11.69
N PRO A 80 -2.65 21.35 -11.11
CA PRO A 80 -2.30 22.55 -10.38
C PRO A 80 -1.42 22.25 -9.16
N LYS A 81 -0.46 23.13 -8.86
CA LYS A 81 0.40 23.01 -7.67
C LYS A 81 -0.38 22.97 -6.35
N SER A 82 -1.59 23.54 -6.32
CA SER A 82 -2.49 23.47 -5.16
C SER A 82 -2.92 22.06 -4.80
N PHE A 83 -2.76 21.06 -5.68
CA PHE A 83 -2.96 19.66 -5.32
C PHE A 83 -2.00 19.17 -4.24
N PHE A 84 -0.86 19.85 -4.05
CA PHE A 84 0.13 19.54 -3.02
C PHE A 84 0.08 20.50 -1.83
N ASP A 85 -0.95 21.35 -1.77
CA ASP A 85 -1.21 22.15 -0.58
C ASP A 85 -1.57 21.24 0.60
N SER A 86 -0.98 21.49 1.76
CA SER A 86 -1.14 20.63 2.93
C SER A 86 -2.58 20.60 3.44
N GLU A 87 -3.28 21.73 3.40
CA GLU A 87 -4.68 21.79 3.82
C GLU A 87 -5.58 21.04 2.84
N TYR A 88 -5.36 21.25 1.53
CA TYR A 88 -6.08 20.54 0.48
C TYR A 88 -5.93 19.02 0.59
N LEU A 89 -4.68 18.53 0.68
CA LEU A 89 -4.40 17.10 0.82
C LEU A 89 -4.97 16.54 2.12
N ARG A 90 -4.77 17.22 3.24
CA ARG A 90 -5.29 16.79 4.55
C ARG A 90 -6.82 16.65 4.52
N ASN A 91 -7.53 17.58 3.87
CA ASN A 91 -8.97 17.49 3.69
C ASN A 91 -9.41 16.24 2.93
N ASN A 92 -8.65 15.80 1.92
CA ASN A 92 -8.94 14.54 1.21
C ASN A 92 -8.79 13.32 2.13
N TYR A 93 -7.74 13.28 2.96
CA TYR A 93 -7.51 12.19 3.91
C TYR A 93 -8.59 12.17 5.00
N ILE A 94 -8.96 13.34 5.54
CA ILE A 94 -10.05 13.48 6.52
C ILE A 94 -11.38 13.02 5.91
N ARG A 95 -11.67 13.41 4.67
CA ARG A 95 -12.89 12.96 3.97
C ARG A 95 -12.95 11.44 3.84
N ARG A 96 -11.84 10.80 3.50
CA ARG A 96 -11.75 9.34 3.43
C ARG A 96 -11.90 8.70 4.82
N GLN A 97 -11.29 9.27 5.85
CA GLN A 97 -11.47 8.85 7.24
C GLN A 97 -12.96 8.90 7.68
N LEU A 98 -13.68 9.97 7.32
CA LEU A 98 -15.10 10.08 7.63
C LEU A 98 -15.92 8.99 6.93
N GLN A 99 -15.63 8.70 5.66
CA GLN A 99 -16.28 7.59 4.93
C GLN A 99 -16.05 6.26 5.63
N ILE A 100 -14.80 5.92 5.97
CA ILE A 100 -14.45 4.68 6.69
C ILE A 100 -15.22 4.57 8.00
N THR A 101 -15.38 5.69 8.72
CA THR A 101 -16.08 5.73 10.00
C THR A 101 -17.58 5.48 9.83
N VAL A 102 -18.21 6.09 8.83
CA VAL A 102 -19.63 5.89 8.52
C VAL A 102 -19.91 4.46 8.07
N ASP A 103 -19.07 3.90 7.19
CA ASP A 103 -19.19 2.52 6.70
C ASP A 103 -19.12 1.49 7.84
N LYS A 104 -18.39 1.80 8.93
CA LYS A 104 -18.33 0.97 10.14
C LYS A 104 -19.59 1.08 11.00
N ASN A 105 -20.08 2.29 11.24
CA ASN A 105 -21.24 2.49 12.12
C ASN A 105 -22.50 1.81 11.55
N ASN A 106 -22.57 1.67 10.23
CA ASN A 106 -23.64 0.90 9.57
C ASN A 106 -23.51 -0.63 9.77
N ASN A 107 -22.36 -1.12 10.25
CA ASN A 107 -22.03 -2.55 10.31
C ASN A 107 -21.74 -3.10 11.72
N THR A 108 -21.59 -2.28 12.77
CA THR A 108 -21.28 -2.75 14.14
C THR A 108 -21.74 -1.77 15.22
N GLU A 109 -22.69 -2.18 16.09
CA GLU A 109 -23.23 -1.37 17.19
C GLU A 109 -22.48 -1.49 18.53
N ASN A 110 -21.52 -2.40 18.71
CA ASN A 110 -20.91 -2.63 20.02
C ASN A 110 -19.41 -2.91 19.92
N ASP A 111 -18.56 -1.92 20.16
CA ASP A 111 -17.16 -2.19 20.50
C ASP A 111 -16.52 -1.05 21.30
N LYS A 112 -16.06 -1.36 22.51
CA LYS A 112 -15.43 -0.41 23.46
C LYS A 112 -13.99 -0.04 23.08
N ASP A 113 -13.39 -0.77 22.13
CA ASP A 113 -12.03 -0.52 21.56
C ASP A 113 -12.08 0.22 20.20
N ALA A 114 -13.24 0.79 19.85
CA ALA A 114 -13.47 1.45 18.57
C ALA A 114 -12.46 2.55 18.15
N PRO A 115 -11.88 3.38 19.06
CA PRO A 115 -11.03 4.49 18.64
C PRO A 115 -9.68 4.03 18.04
N ASP A 116 -8.97 3.11 18.69
CA ASP A 116 -7.65 2.66 18.23
C ASP A 116 -7.77 1.77 16.98
N MET A 117 -8.80 0.93 16.93
CA MET A 117 -9.13 0.13 15.73
C MET A 117 -9.50 1.01 14.53
N ASN A 118 -10.25 2.10 14.73
CA ASN A 118 -10.55 3.04 13.65
C ASN A 118 -9.29 3.73 13.16
N LYS A 119 -8.43 4.19 14.07
CA LYS A 119 -7.15 4.79 13.71
C LYS A 119 -6.29 3.85 12.86
N ARG A 120 -6.16 2.58 13.28
CA ARG A 120 -5.44 1.53 12.52
C ARG A 120 -6.07 1.24 11.14
N ARG A 121 -7.39 1.26 11.03
CA ARG A 121 -8.08 1.08 9.74
C ARG A 121 -7.84 2.24 8.79
N ILE A 122 -7.80 3.47 9.28
CA ILE A 122 -7.56 4.66 8.46
C ILE A 122 -6.15 4.67 7.90
N ILE A 123 -5.13 4.45 8.74
CA ILE A 123 -3.73 4.47 8.29
C ILE A 123 -3.38 3.31 7.37
N ASN A 124 -4.12 2.20 7.44
CA ASN A 124 -3.96 1.04 6.56
C ASN A 124 -5.02 1.00 5.45
N ASP A 125 -5.79 2.07 5.26
CA ASP A 125 -6.80 2.11 4.20
C ASP A 125 -6.12 2.13 2.83
N PRO A 126 -6.53 1.24 1.89
CA PRO A 126 -5.91 1.16 0.57
C PRO A 126 -5.92 2.48 -0.21
N VAL A 127 -6.97 3.31 -0.05
CA VAL A 127 -7.05 4.61 -0.74
C VAL A 127 -6.04 5.58 -0.12
N ILE A 128 -5.99 5.67 1.21
CA ILE A 128 -5.00 6.52 1.92
C ILE A 128 -3.57 6.15 1.53
N LEU A 129 -3.23 4.85 1.54
CA LEU A 129 -1.89 4.36 1.22
C LEU A 129 -1.54 4.59 -0.27
N SER A 130 -2.50 4.33 -1.18
CA SER A 130 -2.31 4.62 -2.60
C SER A 130 -2.03 6.11 -2.80
N GLU A 131 -2.89 6.98 -2.24
CA GLU A 131 -2.74 8.43 -2.35
C GLU A 131 -1.41 8.91 -1.79
N CYS A 132 -0.96 8.38 -0.65
CA CYS A 132 0.35 8.70 -0.08
C CYS A 132 1.49 8.38 -1.06
N PHE A 133 1.50 7.19 -1.67
CA PHE A 133 2.50 6.81 -2.66
C PHE A 133 2.45 7.72 -3.91
N LEU A 134 1.25 7.90 -4.47
CA LEU A 134 1.04 8.67 -5.71
C LEU A 134 1.47 10.13 -5.56
N GLN A 135 1.06 10.78 -4.46
CA GLN A 135 1.37 12.17 -4.18
C GLN A 135 2.86 12.38 -3.96
N HIS A 136 3.54 11.47 -3.25
CA HIS A 136 4.99 11.53 -3.04
C HIS A 136 5.75 11.47 -4.37
N VAL A 137 5.45 10.44 -5.18
CA VAL A 137 6.11 10.24 -6.48
C VAL A 137 5.88 11.43 -7.41
N ALA A 138 4.65 11.94 -7.45
CA ALA A 138 4.31 13.07 -8.31
C ALA A 138 4.94 14.38 -7.83
N PHE A 139 4.93 14.67 -6.53
CA PHE A 139 5.45 15.92 -5.96
C PHE A 139 6.94 16.10 -6.23
N TYR A 140 7.73 15.03 -6.07
CA TYR A 140 9.17 15.06 -6.31
C TYR A 140 9.57 14.74 -7.74
N ASP A 141 8.58 14.52 -8.61
CA ASP A 141 8.76 14.08 -10.00
C ASP A 141 9.69 12.87 -10.14
N GLN A 142 9.46 11.84 -9.31
CA GLN A 142 10.35 10.68 -9.23
C GLN A 142 10.01 9.64 -10.29
N LYS A 143 11.04 8.99 -10.83
CA LYS A 143 10.83 7.72 -11.52
C LYS A 143 10.34 6.68 -10.52
N TYR A 144 9.59 5.71 -11.00
CA TYR A 144 9.02 4.65 -10.17
C TYR A 144 9.02 3.33 -10.95
N SER A 145 8.85 2.22 -10.24
CA SER A 145 8.78 0.90 -10.84
C SER A 145 7.78 0.01 -10.11
N PHE A 146 7.14 -0.89 -10.86
CA PHE A 146 6.24 -1.90 -10.33
C PHE A 146 6.74 -3.29 -10.73
N PHE A 147 6.81 -4.20 -9.75
CA PHE A 147 7.27 -5.57 -9.92
C PHE A 147 6.16 -6.53 -9.57
N PHE A 148 5.97 -7.56 -10.40
CA PHE A 148 4.97 -8.60 -10.18
C PHE A 148 5.67 -9.93 -9.92
N TYR A 149 5.21 -10.64 -8.91
CA TYR A 149 5.70 -11.95 -8.55
C TYR A 149 4.54 -12.94 -8.40
N GLY A 150 4.80 -14.17 -8.84
CA GLY A 150 3.96 -15.31 -8.54
C GLY A 150 2.96 -15.73 -9.62
N PRO A 151 2.08 -16.70 -9.30
CA PRO A 151 1.94 -17.35 -8.00
C PRO A 151 3.25 -17.93 -7.47
N LEU A 152 3.67 -17.50 -6.28
CA LEU A 152 4.98 -17.84 -5.73
C LEU A 152 5.05 -19.33 -5.43
N LYS A 153 6.06 -20.03 -5.94
CA LYS A 153 6.24 -21.46 -5.69
C LYS A 153 7.06 -21.69 -4.44
N GLU A 154 6.82 -22.79 -3.74
CA GLU A 154 7.57 -23.12 -2.51
C GLU A 154 9.08 -23.19 -2.71
N ASN A 155 9.54 -23.65 -3.88
CA ASN A 155 10.96 -23.73 -4.21
C ASN A 155 11.59 -22.37 -4.56
N GLU A 156 10.78 -21.33 -4.77
CA GLU A 156 11.22 -19.94 -4.98
C GLU A 156 11.29 -19.16 -3.65
N LEU A 157 10.82 -19.76 -2.54
CA LEU A 157 10.69 -19.12 -1.23
C LEU A 157 11.67 -19.72 -0.21
N THR A 158 12.16 -18.86 0.68
CA THR A 158 12.90 -19.31 1.88
C THR A 158 11.96 -20.06 2.82
N TYR A 159 12.49 -21.08 3.50
CA TYR A 159 11.71 -22.02 4.30
C TYR A 159 10.79 -21.34 5.32
N ASP A 160 11.25 -20.24 5.90
CA ASP A 160 10.61 -19.51 6.99
C ASP A 160 9.35 -18.71 6.58
N ILE A 161 9.15 -18.46 5.29
CA ILE A 161 8.00 -17.72 4.74
C ILE A 161 7.17 -18.54 3.73
N ARG A 162 7.55 -19.79 3.43
CA ARG A 162 6.84 -20.67 2.48
C ARG A 162 5.35 -20.74 2.76
N ASN A 163 5.00 -21.06 4.00
CA ASN A 163 3.60 -21.19 4.43
C ASN A 163 2.82 -19.86 4.36
N LEU A 164 3.53 -18.72 4.30
CA LEU A 164 2.94 -17.38 4.30
C LEU A 164 2.71 -16.84 2.89
N LEU A 165 3.55 -17.22 1.92
CA LEU A 165 3.54 -16.63 0.57
C LEU A 165 3.30 -17.65 -0.56
N SER A 166 3.38 -18.96 -0.29
CA SER A 166 3.16 -19.98 -1.33
C SER A 166 1.79 -19.83 -1.98
N GLY A 167 1.77 -19.85 -3.30
CA GLY A 167 0.58 -19.67 -4.13
C GLY A 167 0.02 -18.24 -4.17
N LYS A 168 0.67 -17.25 -3.53
CA LYS A 168 0.23 -15.85 -3.55
C LYS A 168 0.82 -15.11 -4.74
N ILE A 169 0.09 -14.10 -5.22
CA ILE A 169 0.59 -13.16 -6.20
C ILE A 169 0.90 -11.85 -5.49
N VAL A 170 2.04 -11.26 -5.80
CA VAL A 170 2.52 -10.04 -5.17
C VAL A 170 2.80 -8.98 -6.21
N MET A 171 2.38 -7.75 -5.94
CA MET A 171 2.84 -6.57 -6.67
C MET A 171 3.52 -5.62 -5.69
N LEU A 172 4.75 -5.21 -6.02
CA LEU A 172 5.54 -4.23 -5.28
C LEU A 172 5.72 -2.98 -6.12
N GLY A 173 5.35 -1.82 -5.60
CA GLY A 173 5.63 -0.51 -6.19
C GLY A 173 6.72 0.22 -5.41
N TYR A 174 7.64 0.88 -6.13
CA TYR A 174 8.71 1.69 -5.54
C TYR A 174 8.78 3.07 -6.18
N ASN A 175 9.14 4.09 -5.39
CA ASN A 175 9.42 5.45 -5.89
C ASN A 175 10.83 5.61 -6.51
N LYS A 176 11.41 4.50 -6.99
CA LYS A 176 12.71 4.42 -7.65
C LYS A 176 12.64 3.41 -8.79
N VAL A 177 13.54 3.51 -9.76
CA VAL A 177 13.76 2.44 -10.74
C VAL A 177 14.61 1.32 -10.14
N GLN A 178 14.61 0.14 -10.77
CA GLN A 178 15.32 -1.04 -10.27
C GLN A 178 16.78 -0.76 -9.92
N ASP A 179 17.52 -0.08 -10.81
CA ASP A 179 18.95 0.20 -10.64
C ASP A 179 19.26 1.20 -9.50
N GLU A 180 18.24 1.88 -8.98
CA GLU A 180 18.36 2.83 -7.87
C GLU A 180 17.90 2.24 -6.52
N LEU A 181 17.45 0.98 -6.51
CA LEU A 181 17.05 0.30 -5.28
C LEU A 181 18.28 -0.12 -4.46
N PRO A 182 18.24 0.01 -3.13
CA PRO A 182 19.36 -0.33 -2.25
C PRO A 182 19.43 -1.84 -1.95
N PHE A 183 18.87 -2.69 -2.80
CA PHE A 183 18.78 -4.13 -2.60
C PHE A 183 19.15 -4.87 -3.88
N ASP A 184 19.75 -6.04 -3.74
CA ASP A 184 20.12 -6.90 -4.88
C ASP A 184 18.89 -7.37 -5.67
N HIS A 185 17.74 -7.48 -5.01
CA HIS A 185 16.48 -7.88 -5.65
C HIS A 185 15.28 -7.14 -5.05
N PRO A 186 14.33 -6.62 -5.87
CA PRO A 186 13.19 -5.83 -5.37
C PRO A 186 12.24 -6.60 -4.47
N ILE A 187 12.29 -7.93 -4.44
CA ILE A 187 11.43 -8.74 -3.55
C ILE A 187 11.89 -8.74 -2.09
N ILE A 188 13.12 -8.32 -1.79
CA ILE A 188 13.72 -8.47 -0.45
C ILE A 188 12.88 -7.79 0.66
N PRO A 189 12.39 -6.55 0.51
CA PRO A 189 11.58 -5.91 1.55
C PRO A 189 10.30 -6.67 1.90
N LEU A 190 9.70 -7.38 0.93
CA LEU A 190 8.54 -8.24 1.19
C LEU A 190 8.88 -9.35 2.18
N TYR A 191 10.05 -9.98 2.04
CA TYR A 191 10.44 -11.11 2.89
C TYR A 191 10.61 -10.67 4.34
N VAL A 192 11.24 -9.51 4.54
CA VAL A 192 11.38 -8.88 5.86
C VAL A 192 10.00 -8.56 6.45
N TRP A 193 9.18 -7.82 5.70
CA TRP A 193 7.84 -7.44 6.15
C TRP A 193 6.95 -8.65 6.47
N ALA A 194 6.95 -9.67 5.60
CA ALA A 194 6.12 -10.86 5.75
C ALA A 194 6.45 -11.64 7.01
N LYS A 195 7.74 -11.75 7.35
CA LYS A 195 8.19 -12.44 8.56
C LYS A 195 7.65 -11.79 9.84
N ASP A 196 7.62 -10.46 9.88
CA ASP A 196 7.22 -9.72 11.07
C ASP A 196 5.70 -9.53 11.16
N ASN A 197 4.99 -9.52 10.03
CA ASN A 197 3.57 -9.12 9.97
C ASN A 197 2.60 -10.25 9.61
N LEU A 198 3.05 -11.31 8.93
CA LEU A 198 2.18 -12.44 8.57
C LEU A 198 2.25 -13.60 9.56
N ARG A 199 3.35 -13.75 10.32
CA ARG A 199 3.47 -14.79 11.36
C ARG A 199 2.60 -14.56 12.59
N ASN A 200 2.18 -13.31 12.83
CA ASN A 200 1.50 -12.90 14.07
C ASN A 200 -0.04 -12.88 13.95
N ASN A 201 -0.62 -13.52 12.93
CA ASN A 201 -2.08 -13.57 12.72
C ASN A 201 -2.70 -14.96 12.97
N ASP A 202 -2.00 -15.85 13.68
CA ASP A 202 -2.54 -17.14 14.15
C ASP A 202 -3.07 -17.04 15.59
#